data_AF-D3S0H3-F1
#
_entry.id   AF-D3S0H3-F1
#
_cell.length_a   1.000
_cell.length_b   1.000
_cell.length_c   1.000
_cell.angle_alpha   90.00
_cell.angle_beta   90.00
_cell.angle_gamma   90.00
#
_symmetry.space_group_name_H-M   'P 1'
#
loop_
_entity.id
_entity.type
_entity.pdbx_description
1 polymer ?
#
loop_
_entity_poly.entity_id
_entity_poly.type
_entity_poly.pdbx_seq_one_letter_code
_entity_poly.pdbx_strand_id
1 'polypeptide(L)'
;MLLRVEVTKHALERLFERFPKHKKFDARTVANIFESIIKNGIVLRFGDEIRISTSNYTLCCVLEDKLVIKTVLKTKELGKDYKRLLRKGKRSEWNNVVFDMKKLERLCKRVEKLKELCKICGISKEQTAINRCKVYGFFVCSFCCISIGGGWEKCAGCEFDPIPR
;
A
#
# COMPACT_ATOMS: atom_id res chain seq x y z
N MET A 1 17.16 15.63 13.85
CA MET A 1 16.70 14.42 14.58
C MET A 1 16.71 13.23 13.63
N LEU A 2 17.33 12.12 14.02
CA LEU A 2 17.35 10.88 13.24
C LEU A 2 16.10 10.06 13.56
N LEU A 3 15.28 9.74 12.56
CA LEU A 3 14.08 8.92 12.71
C LEU A 3 14.33 7.52 12.15
N ARG A 4 14.36 6.52 13.03
CA ARG A 4 14.35 5.11 12.62
C ARG A 4 12.92 4.73 12.21
N VAL A 5 12.80 4.03 11.08
CA VAL A 5 11.50 3.62 10.54
C VAL A 5 11.46 2.12 10.37
N GLU A 6 10.37 1.53 10.88
CA GLU A 6 10.04 0.13 10.65
C GLU A 6 8.77 0.02 9.82
N VAL A 7 8.82 -0.82 8.79
CA VAL A 7 7.66 -1.06 7.91
C VAL A 7 7.10 -2.44 8.20
N THR A 8 5.80 -2.50 8.49
CA THR A 8 5.10 -3.77 8.65
C THR A 8 4.85 -4.46 7.31
N LYS A 9 4.69 -5.79 7.34
CA LYS A 9 4.26 -6.56 6.16
C LYS A 9 2.96 -6.00 5.58
N HIS A 10 1.99 -5.69 6.43
CA HIS A 10 0.69 -5.18 6.02
C HIS A 10 0.81 -3.84 5.28
N ALA A 11 1.61 -2.89 5.77
CA ALA A 11 1.86 -1.63 5.07
C ALA A 11 2.43 -1.84 3.65
N LEU A 12 3.35 -2.80 3.49
CA LEU A 12 3.92 -3.15 2.19
C LEU A 12 2.91 -3.81 1.26
N GLU A 13 2.08 -4.73 1.77
CA GLU A 13 1.01 -5.34 0.98
C GLU A 13 0.05 -4.26 0.45
N ARG A 14 -0.37 -3.32 1.31
CA ARG A 14 -1.26 -2.21 0.91
C ARG A 14 -0.61 -1.26 -0.10
N LEU A 15 0.68 -0.98 0.04
CA LEU A 15 1.41 -0.18 -0.96
C LEU A 15 1.50 -0.95 -2.29
N PHE A 16 1.83 -2.24 -2.23
CA PHE A 16 1.98 -3.10 -3.40
C PHE A 16 0.70 -3.25 -4.21
N GLU A 17 -0.44 -3.46 -3.55
CA GLU A 17 -1.79 -3.47 -4.15
C GLU A 17 -2.14 -2.17 -4.88
N ARG A 18 -1.46 -1.07 -4.57
CA ARG A 18 -1.66 0.26 -5.17
C ARG A 18 -0.53 0.65 -6.12
N PHE A 19 0.52 -0.16 -6.19
CA PHE A 19 1.75 0.19 -6.89
C PHE A 19 1.56 0.11 -8.42
N PRO A 20 2.15 1.03 -9.21
CA PRO A 20 2.07 0.99 -10.66
C PRO A 20 2.65 -0.31 -11.22
N LYS A 21 1.94 -0.96 -12.15
CA LYS A 21 2.34 -2.27 -12.72
C LYS A 21 3.69 -2.24 -13.45
N HIS A 22 4.02 -1.12 -14.08
CA HIS A 22 5.25 -0.95 -14.88
C HIS A 22 6.49 -0.62 -14.04
N LYS A 23 6.34 -0.37 -12.73
CA LYS A 23 7.46 -0.03 -11.86
C LYS A 23 7.91 -1.25 -11.07
N LYS A 24 9.23 -1.35 -10.85
CA LYS A 24 9.83 -2.36 -9.98
C LYS A 24 9.47 -2.09 -8.52
N PHE A 25 9.09 -3.14 -7.78
CA PHE A 25 8.76 -3.06 -6.36
C PHE A 25 9.91 -3.55 -5.50
N ASP A 26 10.99 -2.76 -5.42
CA ASP A 26 12.18 -3.07 -4.62
C ASP A 26 12.27 -2.21 -3.36
N ALA A 27 13.13 -2.64 -2.42
CA ALA A 27 13.31 -1.98 -1.12
C ALA A 27 13.72 -0.50 -1.23
N ARG A 28 14.56 -0.15 -2.20
CA ARG A 28 15.04 1.25 -2.37
C ARG A 28 13.90 2.14 -2.86
N THR A 29 13.17 1.69 -3.86
CA THR A 29 11.99 2.40 -4.37
C THR A 29 10.95 2.60 -3.27
N VAL A 30 10.68 1.55 -2.49
CA VAL A 30 9.73 1.60 -1.37
C VAL A 30 10.21 2.54 -0.25
N ALA A 31 11.48 2.46 0.14
CA ALA A 31 12.07 3.37 1.13
C ALA A 31 11.94 4.83 0.70
N ASN A 32 12.28 5.14 -0.56
CA ASN A 32 12.16 6.49 -1.11
C ASN A 32 10.71 7.02 -1.07
N ILE A 33 9.72 6.16 -1.33
CA ILE A 33 8.30 6.54 -1.25
C ILE A 33 7.92 6.88 0.18
N PHE A 34 8.24 6.00 1.14
CA PHE A 34 7.94 6.26 2.54
C PHE A 34 8.68 7.47 3.08
N GLU A 35 9.95 7.61 2.75
CA GLU A 35 10.76 8.78 3.08
C GLU A 35 10.15 10.07 2.54
N SER A 36 9.74 10.08 1.26
CA SER A 36 9.10 11.24 0.65
C SER A 36 7.80 11.62 1.37
N ILE A 37 6.97 10.63 1.75
CA ILE A 37 5.74 10.88 2.50
C ILE A 37 6.06 11.40 3.90
N ILE A 38 7.02 10.79 4.59
CA ILE A 38 7.45 11.19 5.94
C ILE A 38 7.99 12.62 5.94
N LYS A 39 8.82 12.99 4.97
CA LYS A 39 9.46 14.32 4.89
C LYS A 39 8.47 15.42 4.50
N ASN A 40 7.62 15.16 3.51
CA ASN A 40 6.79 16.20 2.90
C ASN A 40 5.35 16.22 3.41
N GLY A 41 4.97 15.22 4.21
CA GLY A 41 3.59 15.04 4.67
C GLY A 41 3.19 16.00 5.79
N ILE A 42 1.88 16.13 5.93
CA ILE A 42 1.22 16.75 7.08
C ILE A 42 1.08 15.70 8.17
N VAL A 43 1.52 16.05 9.38
CA VAL A 43 1.52 15.20 10.57
C VAL A 43 0.31 15.55 11.43
N LEU A 44 -0.51 14.54 11.72
CA LEU A 44 -1.56 14.59 12.74
C LEU A 44 -1.20 13.59 13.84
N ARG A 45 -1.17 14.05 15.10
CA ARG A 45 -0.83 13.23 16.27
C ARG A 45 -2.06 13.02 17.13
N PHE A 46 -2.29 11.78 17.54
CA PHE A 46 -3.38 11.33 18.41
C PHE A 46 -2.77 10.41 19.48
N GLY A 47 -2.19 11.00 20.53
CA GLY A 47 -1.33 10.26 21.45
C GLY A 47 -0.09 9.71 20.72
N ASP A 48 0.14 8.41 20.84
CA ASP A 48 1.25 7.70 20.16
C ASP A 48 0.94 7.36 18.70
N GLU A 49 -0.34 7.44 18.30
CA GLU A 49 -0.71 7.29 16.90
C GLU A 49 -0.37 8.55 16.11
N ILE A 50 0.33 8.35 15.00
CA ILE A 50 0.69 9.42 14.08
C ILE A 50 0.18 9.08 12.69
N ARG A 51 -0.46 10.05 12.07
CA ARG A 51 -0.81 9.97 10.65
C ARG A 51 0.00 10.98 9.87
N ILE A 52 0.69 10.50 8.84
CA ILE A 52 1.52 11.34 7.97
C ILE A 52 0.91 11.29 6.57
N SER A 53 0.42 12.43 6.10
CA SER A 53 -0.43 12.48 4.90
C SER A 53 0.14 13.41 3.84
N THR A 54 0.24 12.90 2.62
CA THR A 54 0.42 13.70 1.39
C THR A 54 -0.89 13.71 0.61
N SER A 55 -0.93 14.39 -0.55
CA SER A 55 -2.09 14.33 -1.46
C SER A 55 -2.43 12.91 -1.93
N ASN A 56 -1.41 12.06 -2.05
CA ASN A 56 -1.56 10.71 -2.61
C ASN A 56 -1.77 9.64 -1.54
N TYR A 57 -0.95 9.67 -0.49
CA TYR A 57 -0.90 8.60 0.51
C TYR A 57 -0.94 9.15 1.93
N THR A 58 -1.61 8.39 2.80
CA THR A 58 -1.61 8.57 4.24
C THR A 58 -1.01 7.34 4.89
N LEU A 59 0.05 7.54 5.67
CA LEU A 59 0.65 6.53 6.53
C LEU A 59 -0.05 6.56 7.88
N CYS A 60 -0.48 5.40 8.36
CA CYS A 60 -0.91 5.22 9.73
C CYS A 60 0.25 4.58 10.51
N CYS A 61 0.76 5.31 11.48
CA CYS A 61 1.97 4.98 12.20
C CYS A 61 1.72 4.99 13.71
N VAL A 62 2.60 4.30 14.42
CA VAL A 62 2.78 4.48 15.87
C VAL A 62 4.20 4.99 16.08
N LEU A 63 4.36 6.00 16.95
CA LEU A 63 5.66 6.56 17.31
C LEU A 63 5.97 6.22 18.76
N GLU A 64 6.92 5.30 18.94
CA GLU A 64 7.52 4.96 20.24
C GLU A 64 9.02 5.31 20.17
N ASP A 65 9.92 4.33 20.30
CA ASP A 65 11.37 4.45 20.07
C ASP A 65 11.73 4.66 18.58
N LYS A 66 10.81 4.28 17.69
CA LYS A 66 10.91 4.37 16.24
C LYS A 66 9.52 4.63 15.64
N LEU A 67 9.48 5.08 14.39
CA LEU A 67 8.23 5.20 13.65
C LEU A 67 7.86 3.86 13.00
N VAL A 68 6.81 3.21 13.48
CA VAL A 68 6.31 1.96 12.92
C VAL A 68 5.17 2.25 11.95
N ILE A 69 5.37 2.02 10.65
CA ILE A 69 4.33 2.16 9.62
C ILE A 69 3.44 0.91 9.64
N LYS A 70 2.23 1.04 10.18
CA LYS A 70 1.26 -0.06 10.32
C LYS A 70 0.48 -0.28 9.04
N THR A 71 0.07 0.78 8.34
CA THR A 71 -0.65 0.66 7.07
C THR A 71 -0.49 1.90 6.18
N VAL A 72 -0.91 1.76 4.92
CA VAL A 72 -0.89 2.81 3.89
C VAL A 72 -2.26 2.88 3.23
N LEU A 73 -2.82 4.09 3.19
CA LEU A 73 -4.12 4.38 2.58
C LEU A 73 -3.93 5.42 1.46
N LYS A 74 -4.82 5.43 0.46
CA LYS A 74 -4.85 6.59 -0.44
C LYS A 74 -5.54 7.74 0.27
N THR A 75 -4.94 8.92 0.32
CA THR A 75 -5.53 10.07 1.01
C THR A 75 -6.89 10.45 0.44
N LYS A 76 -7.09 10.23 -0.88
CA LYS A 76 -8.39 10.48 -1.53
C LYS A 76 -9.53 9.63 -0.98
N GLU A 77 -9.24 8.41 -0.49
CA GLU A 77 -10.21 7.46 0.09
C GLU A 77 -10.66 7.88 1.50
N LEU A 78 -10.00 8.87 2.11
CA LEU A 78 -10.34 9.35 3.44
C LEU A 78 -11.52 10.33 3.43
N GLY A 79 -12.32 10.28 4.50
CA GLY A 79 -13.52 11.08 4.69
C GLY A 79 -13.26 12.59 4.74
N LYS A 80 -14.33 13.38 4.58
CA LYS A 80 -14.28 14.85 4.56
C LYS A 80 -13.72 15.43 5.86
N ASP A 81 -14.07 14.85 7.01
CA ASP A 81 -13.62 15.34 8.31
C ASP A 81 -12.12 15.16 8.51
N TYR A 82 -11.57 14.03 8.07
CA TYR A 82 -10.13 13.83 8.07
C TYR A 82 -9.41 14.85 7.19
N LYS A 83 -9.94 15.13 5.99
CA LYS A 83 -9.39 16.15 5.09
C LYS A 83 -9.45 17.56 5.69
N ARG A 84 -10.44 17.86 6.54
CA ARG A 84 -10.49 19.12 7.30
C ARG A 84 -9.39 19.18 8.37
N LEU A 85 -9.14 18.07 9.08
CA LEU A 85 -8.05 17.99 10.05
C LEU A 85 -6.68 18.23 9.41
N LEU A 86 -6.45 17.71 8.20
CA LEU A 86 -5.20 17.95 7.46
C LEU A 86 -4.91 19.44 7.24
N ARG A 87 -5.94 20.27 7.05
CA ARG A 87 -5.73 21.73 6.89
C ARG A 87 -5.19 22.40 8.15
N LYS A 88 -5.38 21.78 9.32
CA LYS A 88 -4.91 22.26 10.63
C LYS A 88 -3.64 21.55 11.10
N GLY A 89 -3.17 20.52 10.37
CA GLY A 89 -2.00 19.76 10.72
C GLY A 89 -0.70 20.53 10.47
N LYS A 90 0.39 20.08 11.08
CA LYS A 90 1.73 20.66 10.88
C LYS A 90 2.47 19.89 9.80
N ARG A 91 3.36 20.56 9.06
CA ARG A 91 4.30 19.83 8.20
C ARG A 91 5.27 19.01 9.06
N SER A 92 5.73 17.90 8.50
CA SER A 92 6.75 17.07 9.12
C SER A 92 8.07 17.82 9.28
N GLU A 93 8.74 17.55 10.40
CA GLU A 93 10.06 18.08 10.74
C GLU A 93 11.15 16.99 10.61
N TRP A 94 10.78 15.79 10.19
CA TRP A 94 11.70 14.65 10.07
C TRP A 94 12.46 14.68 8.74
N ASN A 95 13.66 15.25 8.76
CA ASN A 95 14.51 15.34 7.57
C ASN A 95 15.50 14.18 7.39
N ASN A 96 15.83 13.45 8.47
CA ASN A 96 16.78 12.34 8.45
C ASN A 96 16.07 11.05 8.82
N VAL A 97 15.73 10.25 7.81
CA VAL A 97 14.93 9.02 7.94
C VAL A 97 15.81 7.82 7.60
N VAL A 98 15.81 6.79 8.44
CA VAL A 98 16.61 5.57 8.22
C VAL A 98 15.74 4.33 8.30
N PHE A 99 15.90 3.45 7.32
CA PHE A 99 15.23 2.16 7.23
C PHE A 99 16.25 1.03 7.42
N ASP A 100 15.83 -0.07 8.04
CA ASP A 100 16.55 -1.34 7.93
C ASP A 100 16.34 -1.93 6.54
N MET A 101 17.29 -1.66 5.64
CA MET A 101 17.20 -2.09 4.23
C MET A 101 17.19 -3.61 4.07
N LYS A 102 17.90 -4.36 4.93
CA LYS A 102 17.92 -5.83 4.85
C LYS A 102 16.55 -6.40 5.21
N LYS A 103 15.92 -5.89 6.27
CA LYS A 103 14.56 -6.30 6.66
C LYS A 103 13.53 -5.89 5.61
N LEU A 104 13.64 -4.67 5.07
CA LEU A 104 12.74 -4.17 4.03
C LEU A 104 12.82 -5.02 2.76
N GLU A 105 14.02 -5.39 2.31
CA GLU A 105 14.22 -6.24 1.13
C GLU A 105 13.59 -7.63 1.30
N ARG A 106 13.76 -8.26 2.46
CA ARG A 106 13.11 -9.54 2.79
C ARG A 106 11.59 -9.43 2.71
N LEU A 107 11.02 -8.33 3.20
CA LEU A 107 9.58 -8.11 3.15
C LEU A 107 9.09 -7.84 1.72
N CYS A 108 9.79 -7.02 0.94
CA CYS A 108 9.45 -6.78 -0.47
C CYS A 108 9.43 -8.10 -1.27
N LYS A 109 10.47 -8.93 -1.12
CA LYS A 109 10.52 -10.27 -1.75
C LYS A 109 9.32 -11.15 -1.37
N ARG A 110 8.88 -11.13 -0.10
CA ARG A 110 7.70 -11.88 0.34
C ARG A 110 6.40 -11.34 -0.27
N VAL A 111 6.26 -10.01 -0.36
CA VAL A 111 5.07 -9.37 -0.92
C VAL A 111 5.00 -9.56 -2.43
N GLU A 112 6.13 -9.54 -3.14
CA GLU A 112 6.15 -9.82 -4.58
C GLU A 112 5.66 -11.24 -4.92
N LYS A 113 5.88 -12.23 -4.05
CA LYS A 113 5.31 -13.58 -4.21
C LYS A 113 3.78 -13.59 -4.21
N LEU A 114 3.11 -12.56 -3.69
CA LEU A 114 1.65 -12.44 -3.77
C LEU A 114 1.14 -12.27 -5.21
N LYS A 115 2.02 -11.93 -6.17
CA LYS A 115 1.67 -11.97 -7.60
C LYS A 115 1.30 -13.36 -8.06
N GLU A 116 1.82 -14.39 -7.39
CA GLU A 116 1.71 -15.79 -7.77
C GLU A 116 0.59 -16.53 -7.04
N LEU A 117 -0.16 -15.85 -6.18
CA LEU A 117 -1.17 -16.45 -5.31
C LEU A 117 -2.49 -15.67 -5.37
N CYS A 118 -3.60 -16.38 -5.33
CA CYS A 118 -4.90 -15.75 -5.17
C CYS A 118 -5.02 -15.23 -3.73
N LYS A 119 -5.31 -13.94 -3.57
CA LYS A 119 -5.51 -13.32 -2.24
C LYS A 119 -6.69 -13.92 -1.47
N ILE A 120 -7.64 -14.57 -2.16
CA ILE A 120 -8.89 -15.08 -1.58
C ILE A 120 -8.74 -16.54 -1.17
N CYS A 121 -8.43 -17.43 -2.11
CA CYS A 121 -8.35 -18.87 -1.84
C CYS A 121 -6.92 -19.40 -1.69
N GLY A 122 -5.89 -18.59 -1.94
CA GLY A 122 -4.49 -19.00 -1.80
C GLY A 122 -3.95 -19.89 -2.93
N ILE A 123 -4.77 -20.25 -3.93
CA ILE A 123 -4.33 -21.06 -5.08
C ILE A 123 -3.16 -20.39 -5.83
N SER A 124 -2.23 -21.18 -6.37
CA SER A 124 -1.05 -20.67 -7.08
C SER A 124 -1.27 -20.50 -8.58
N LYS A 125 -0.39 -19.72 -9.23
CA LYS A 125 -0.39 -19.56 -10.70
C LYS A 125 -0.10 -20.84 -11.47
N GLU A 126 0.56 -21.80 -10.84
CA GLU A 126 0.84 -23.11 -11.43
C GLU A 126 -0.46 -23.93 -11.60
N GLN A 127 -1.47 -23.64 -10.78
CA GLN A 127 -2.75 -24.35 -10.78
C GLN A 127 -3.82 -23.63 -11.60
N THR A 128 -3.80 -22.30 -11.69
CA THR A 128 -4.79 -21.52 -12.45
C THR A 128 -4.28 -20.12 -12.79
N ALA A 129 -4.89 -19.46 -13.78
CA ALA A 129 -4.57 -18.09 -14.11
C ALA A 129 -4.86 -17.15 -12.92
N ILE A 130 -3.90 -16.29 -12.59
CA ILE A 130 -4.03 -15.26 -11.55
C ILE A 130 -3.73 -13.91 -12.15
N ASN A 131 -4.70 -13.01 -12.04
CA ASN A 131 -4.58 -11.65 -12.54
C ASN A 131 -4.83 -10.63 -11.42
N ARG A 132 -4.23 -9.46 -11.57
CA ARG A 132 -4.45 -8.33 -10.65
C ARG A 132 -5.75 -7.62 -11.00
N CYS A 133 -6.70 -7.68 -10.07
CA CYS A 133 -7.98 -6.98 -10.20
C CYS A 133 -7.75 -5.46 -10.28
N LYS A 134 -8.24 -4.81 -11.36
CA LYS A 134 -8.14 -3.35 -11.52
C LYS A 134 -8.97 -2.58 -10.49
N VAL A 135 -10.08 -3.18 -10.01
CA VAL A 135 -11.00 -2.58 -9.03
C VAL A 135 -10.40 -2.63 -7.64
N TYR A 136 -10.00 -3.82 -7.17
CA TYR A 136 -9.55 -4.02 -5.79
C TYR A 136 -8.04 -3.94 -5.60
N GLY A 137 -7.24 -4.07 -6.67
CA GLY A 137 -5.79 -3.93 -6.65
C GLY A 137 -4.99 -5.16 -6.21
N PHE A 138 -5.65 -6.22 -5.73
CA PHE A 138 -5.01 -7.50 -5.35
C PHE A 138 -5.08 -8.55 -6.48
N PHE A 139 -4.27 -9.61 -6.32
CA PHE A 139 -4.22 -10.74 -7.25
C PHE A 139 -5.30 -11.77 -6.91
N VAL A 140 -6.08 -12.18 -7.92
CA VAL A 140 -7.22 -13.09 -7.77
C VAL A 140 -7.16 -14.14 -8.89
N CYS A 141 -7.62 -15.37 -8.62
CA CYS A 141 -7.79 -16.37 -9.67
C CYS A 141 -9.11 -16.14 -10.42
N SER A 142 -9.28 -16.80 -11.57
CA SER A 142 -10.51 -16.73 -12.37
C SER A 142 -11.76 -17.12 -11.56
N PHE A 143 -11.68 -18.17 -10.73
CA PHE A 143 -12.80 -18.64 -9.90
C PHE A 143 -13.26 -17.59 -8.88
N CYS A 144 -12.34 -17.12 -8.03
CA CYS A 144 -12.67 -16.13 -7.01
C CYS A 144 -12.98 -14.74 -7.60
N CYS A 145 -12.58 -14.47 -8.85
CA CYS A 145 -12.96 -13.24 -9.54
C CYS A 145 -14.48 -13.12 -9.67
N ILE A 146 -15.16 -14.21 -10.03
CA ILE A 146 -16.63 -14.26 -10.12
C ILE A 146 -17.24 -14.04 -8.73
N SER A 147 -16.70 -14.69 -7.69
CA SER A 147 -17.21 -14.59 -6.31
C SER A 147 -17.14 -13.17 -5.74
N ILE A 148 -16.22 -12.32 -6.20
CA ILE A 148 -16.12 -10.91 -5.78
C ILE A 148 -16.83 -9.94 -6.73
N GLY A 149 -17.71 -10.44 -7.60
CA GLY A 149 -18.46 -9.60 -8.54
C GLY A 149 -17.70 -9.29 -9.82
N GLY A 150 -16.94 -10.24 -10.36
CA GLY A 150 -16.36 -10.14 -11.70
C GLY A 150 -17.43 -10.12 -12.81
N GLY A 151 -17.10 -9.56 -13.98
CA GLY A 151 -18.00 -9.48 -15.14
C GLY A 151 -18.92 -8.26 -15.21
N TRP A 152 -18.65 -7.23 -14.40
CA TRP A 152 -19.42 -5.98 -14.37
C TRP A 152 -18.78 -4.92 -15.29
N GLU A 153 -19.43 -3.78 -15.52
CA GLU A 153 -18.92 -2.71 -16.41
C GLU A 153 -17.49 -2.25 -16.06
N LYS A 154 -17.13 -2.26 -14.78
CA LYS A 154 -15.79 -1.89 -14.30
C LYS A 154 -14.70 -2.92 -14.66
N CYS A 155 -15.09 -4.09 -15.18
CA CYS A 155 -14.21 -5.15 -15.62
C CYS A 155 -13.81 -5.04 -17.10
N ALA A 156 -14.31 -4.05 -17.84
CA ALA A 156 -14.00 -3.88 -19.27
C ALA A 156 -12.49 -3.99 -19.56
N GLY A 157 -12.14 -4.84 -20.53
CA GLY A 157 -10.78 -5.14 -20.93
C GLY A 157 -9.94 -5.83 -19.83
N CYS A 158 -10.59 -6.57 -18.93
CA CYS A 158 -9.93 -7.50 -18.01
C CYS A 158 -9.76 -8.86 -18.68
N GLU A 159 -8.66 -9.54 -18.37
CA GLU A 159 -8.37 -10.89 -18.91
C GLU A 159 -9.40 -11.94 -18.47
N PHE A 160 -10.07 -11.69 -17.34
CA PHE A 160 -11.15 -12.53 -16.82
C PHE A 160 -12.54 -11.97 -17.12
N ASP A 161 -12.66 -10.97 -18.01
CA ASP A 161 -13.96 -10.46 -18.42
C ASP A 161 -14.62 -11.49 -19.35
N PRO A 162 -15.72 -12.18 -18.92
CA PRO A 162 -16.35 -13.19 -19.75
C PRO A 162 -17.19 -12.58 -20.89
N ILE A 163 -17.42 -11.27 -20.87
CA ILE A 163 -18.24 -10.56 -21.86
C ILE A 163 -17.37 -9.48 -22.51
N PRO A 164 -16.85 -9.70 -23.73
CA PRO A 164 -16.20 -8.63 -24.48
C PRO A 164 -17.27 -7.57 -24.80
N ARG A 165 -17.14 -6.38 -24.20
CA ARG A 165 -17.99 -5.20 -24.47
C ARG A 165 -17.18 -4.13 -25.17
#